data_AF-A0A550C0V1-F1
#
_entry.id   AF-A0A550C0V1-F1
#
_cell.length_a   1.000
_cell.length_b   1.000
_cell.length_c   1.000
_cell.angle_alpha   90.00
_cell.angle_beta   90.00
_cell.angle_gamma   90.00
#
_symmetry.space_group_name_H-M   'P 1'
#
loop_
_entity.id
_entity.type
_entity.pdbx_description
1 polymer ?
#
loop_
_entity_poly.entity_id
_entity_poly.type
_entity_poly.pdbx_seq_one_letter_code
_entity_poly.pdbx_strand_id
1 'polypeptide(L)'
;MQTIFVKQALQSKTFLADLKIDPFALDSSHWDLRSSAVNRALTNLEAVEEVLVIPEAHFELLLQPVLNCVRDLWPSIVSWLDFFHPMHHNGTQRMQRTPLETVTCLISSLFTLKGSLPDLFADTPRIYRLLFDLLVRFDVYFDMPRMSAMLHKCVGRLGYAVLGYALWTPNKDLEGGETMQMENRTEDLAVLHALLEVVRYRRRFLYRRIASQAHILLRHFVLRGGAIGDDNNLHNQLELLRGLANRFVPIYDCPREVVLRLVQITQEILTVAGGPAIALTAITALHAMWRSSGDRRSLVWSLRAGVLPAILTLRGVQPIRHAANSLGTISLGAMSVDVLRALDSSGRALDIAGGLLGLDDKPLDKKIQAEVNQNLRDRIALIRSLYKKTCAYGQCTSTVEQARATLRRCSCQTVCYCCKQCQRRDWFTHWRACRENQVIGTVGDITPLDAHFLMLCGRARLRSIVPDVLAEISRLPVAIPDVPLCFHVGLEFSVIPPVIAEVRVTGASDTPEAMPETS
;
A
#
# COMPACT_ATOMS: atom_id res chain seq x y z
N MET A 1 17.65 30.82 -30.29
CA MET A 1 16.89 30.73 -31.56
C MET A 1 15.57 29.98 -31.38
N GLN A 2 15.54 28.81 -30.73
CA GLN A 2 14.31 28.06 -30.43
C GLN A 2 13.24 28.86 -29.66
N THR A 3 13.61 29.63 -28.64
CA THR A 3 12.66 30.46 -27.84
C THR A 3 11.90 31.49 -28.67
N ILE A 4 12.55 32.09 -29.68
CA ILE A 4 11.93 33.09 -30.57
C ILE A 4 10.92 32.41 -31.49
N PHE A 5 11.26 31.25 -32.03
CA PHE A 5 10.37 30.48 -32.90
C PHE A 5 9.12 30.00 -32.13
N VAL A 6 9.29 29.49 -30.90
CA VAL A 6 8.17 29.10 -30.03
C VAL A 6 7.25 30.29 -29.77
N LYS A 7 7.81 31.45 -29.40
CA LYS A 7 7.00 32.65 -29.15
C LYS A 7 6.22 33.09 -30.39
N GLN A 8 6.83 33.05 -31.57
CA GLN A 8 6.16 33.36 -32.83
C GLN A 8 5.08 32.34 -33.19
N ALA A 9 5.32 31.06 -32.98
CA ALA A 9 4.34 30.00 -33.21
C ALA A 9 3.11 30.16 -32.29
N LEU A 10 3.32 30.47 -31.01
CA LEU A 10 2.24 30.72 -30.05
C LEU A 10 1.43 31.98 -30.37
N GLN A 11 2.05 32.99 -30.98
CA GLN A 11 1.37 34.22 -31.37
C GLN A 11 0.68 34.12 -32.74
N SER A 12 1.07 33.15 -33.57
CA SER A 12 0.54 32.99 -34.91
C SER A 12 -0.85 32.34 -34.88
N LYS A 13 -1.90 33.16 -35.12
CA LYS A 13 -3.29 32.67 -35.22
C LYS A 13 -3.50 31.62 -36.31
N THR A 14 -2.64 31.58 -37.32
CA THR A 14 -2.74 30.64 -38.45
C THR A 14 -2.10 29.30 -38.13
N PHE A 15 -1.08 29.26 -37.27
CA PHE A 15 -0.35 28.03 -36.97
C PHE A 15 -1.21 26.98 -36.25
N LEU A 16 -2.14 27.42 -35.40
CA LEU A 16 -3.04 26.54 -34.62
C LEU A 16 -4.49 26.58 -35.13
N ALA A 17 -4.71 26.99 -36.37
CA ALA A 17 -6.06 27.19 -36.93
C ALA A 17 -6.89 25.89 -36.95
N ASP A 18 -6.28 24.74 -37.27
CA ASP A 18 -7.01 23.46 -37.34
C ASP A 18 -7.51 22.96 -35.98
N LEU A 19 -6.94 23.42 -34.85
CA LEU A 19 -7.46 23.08 -33.51
C LEU A 19 -8.79 23.77 -33.20
N LYS A 20 -9.06 24.92 -33.84
CA LYS A 20 -10.30 25.68 -33.60
C LYS A 20 -11.54 25.02 -34.21
N ILE A 21 -11.35 23.99 -35.02
CA ILE A 21 -12.44 23.17 -35.56
C ILE A 21 -12.90 22.21 -34.46
N ASP A 22 -14.20 22.18 -34.19
CA ASP A 22 -14.79 21.16 -33.31
C ASP A 22 -14.71 19.79 -34.00
N PRO A 23 -13.98 18.81 -33.44
CA PRO A 23 -13.84 17.49 -34.06
C PRO A 23 -15.17 16.75 -34.20
N PHE A 24 -16.16 17.06 -33.37
CA PHE A 24 -17.48 16.43 -33.42
C PHE A 24 -18.41 17.06 -34.46
N ALA A 25 -18.05 18.23 -35.00
CA ALA A 25 -18.76 18.89 -36.09
C ALA A 25 -18.24 18.47 -37.48
N LEU A 26 -17.16 17.68 -37.55
CA LEU A 26 -16.65 17.13 -38.81
C LEU A 26 -17.65 16.14 -39.41
N ASP A 27 -17.76 16.11 -40.74
CA ASP A 27 -18.53 15.06 -41.41
C ASP A 27 -17.95 13.67 -41.05
N SER A 28 -18.83 12.68 -40.91
CA SER A 28 -18.44 11.31 -40.52
C SER A 28 -17.41 10.67 -41.47
N SER A 29 -17.36 11.13 -42.74
CA SER A 29 -16.33 10.74 -43.72
C SER A 29 -14.92 11.21 -43.34
N HIS A 30 -14.81 12.28 -42.54
CA HIS A 30 -13.55 12.84 -42.07
C HIS A 30 -13.14 12.36 -40.67
N TRP A 31 -13.93 11.49 -40.03
CA TRP A 31 -13.61 10.94 -38.70
C TRP A 31 -12.50 9.88 -38.73
N ASP A 32 -12.06 9.41 -39.91
CA ASP A 32 -10.85 8.60 -40.01
C ASP A 32 -9.66 9.44 -39.52
N LEU A 33 -8.85 8.85 -38.64
CA LEU A 33 -7.61 9.45 -38.13
C LEU A 33 -6.61 9.80 -39.24
N ARG A 34 -6.79 9.25 -40.45
CA ARG A 34 -5.99 9.60 -41.64
C ARG A 34 -6.50 10.82 -42.41
N SER A 35 -7.66 11.35 -42.09
CA SER A 35 -8.18 12.53 -42.80
C SER A 35 -7.22 13.70 -42.61
N SER A 36 -7.07 14.54 -43.65
CA SER A 36 -6.12 15.64 -43.59
C SER A 36 -6.43 16.62 -42.46
N ALA A 37 -7.72 16.83 -42.15
CA ALA A 37 -8.14 17.72 -41.08
C ALA A 37 -7.72 17.18 -39.70
N VAL A 38 -7.97 15.90 -39.44
CA VAL A 38 -7.61 15.24 -38.17
C VAL A 38 -6.08 15.17 -38.00
N ASN A 39 -5.34 14.86 -39.07
CA ASN A 39 -3.88 14.86 -39.02
C ASN A 39 -3.28 16.24 -38.73
N ARG A 40 -3.80 17.32 -39.36
CA ARG A 40 -3.32 18.68 -39.06
C ARG A 40 -3.63 19.10 -37.62
N ALA A 41 -4.82 18.77 -37.12
CA ALA A 41 -5.15 19.00 -35.72
C ALA A 41 -4.21 18.23 -34.78
N LEU A 42 -3.89 16.97 -35.11
CA LEU A 42 -2.93 16.17 -34.35
C LEU A 42 -1.54 16.81 -34.32
N THR A 43 -1.00 17.23 -35.47
CA THR A 43 0.28 17.94 -35.55
C THR A 43 0.27 19.23 -34.73
N ASN A 44 -0.85 19.96 -34.71
CA ASN A 44 -0.98 21.15 -33.87
C ASN A 44 -0.99 20.81 -32.37
N LEU A 45 -1.60 19.69 -31.97
CA LEU A 45 -1.53 19.20 -30.57
C LEU A 45 -0.11 18.80 -30.17
N GLU A 46 0.64 18.16 -31.07
CA GLU A 46 2.05 17.82 -30.86
C GLU A 46 2.89 19.08 -30.65
N ALA A 47 2.68 20.11 -31.48
CA ALA A 47 3.34 21.39 -31.32
C ALA A 47 2.98 22.09 -29.99
N VAL A 48 1.73 21.96 -29.52
CA VAL A 48 1.35 22.44 -28.19
C VAL A 48 2.09 21.66 -27.10
N GLU A 49 2.17 20.33 -27.17
CA GLU A 49 2.89 19.51 -26.19
C GLU A 49 4.37 19.90 -26.11
N GLU A 50 5.04 20.07 -27.25
CA GLU A 50 6.45 20.48 -27.29
C GLU A 50 6.70 21.79 -26.54
N VAL A 51 5.75 22.73 -26.62
CA VAL A 51 5.81 24.01 -25.91
C VAL A 51 5.55 23.84 -24.41
N LEU A 52 4.77 22.85 -23.99
CA LEU A 52 4.51 22.61 -22.57
C LEU A 52 5.69 21.96 -21.83
N VAL A 53 6.60 21.32 -22.56
CA VAL A 53 7.76 20.57 -21.99
C VAL A 53 9.05 21.40 -22.05
N ILE A 54 8.93 22.73 -22.13
CA ILE A 54 10.09 23.63 -22.18
C ILE A 54 10.92 23.52 -20.89
N PRO A 55 12.27 23.41 -21.00
CA PRO A 55 13.14 23.36 -19.83
C PRO A 55 12.92 24.54 -18.88
N GLU A 56 13.02 24.28 -17.57
CA GLU A 56 12.76 25.23 -16.48
C GLU A 56 13.48 26.58 -16.68
N ALA A 57 14.72 26.55 -17.18
CA ALA A 57 15.52 27.75 -17.46
C ALA A 57 14.88 28.74 -18.46
N HIS A 58 13.99 28.27 -19.34
CA HIS A 58 13.27 29.11 -20.31
C HIS A 58 11.80 29.29 -19.94
N PHE A 59 11.32 28.50 -18.97
CA PHE A 59 9.91 28.44 -18.62
C PHE A 59 9.43 29.80 -18.10
N GLU A 60 10.19 30.48 -17.24
CA GLU A 60 9.79 31.79 -16.69
C GLU A 60 9.48 32.84 -17.76
N LEU A 61 10.29 32.91 -18.83
CA LEU A 61 10.12 33.89 -19.91
C LEU A 61 8.95 33.58 -20.84
N LEU A 62 8.59 32.30 -20.95
CA LEU A 62 7.56 31.81 -21.87
C LEU A 62 6.26 31.43 -21.16
N LEU A 63 6.25 31.37 -19.83
CA LEU A 63 5.11 30.89 -19.05
C LEU A 63 3.84 31.68 -19.40
N GLN A 64 3.87 33.01 -19.29
CA GLN A 64 2.67 33.81 -19.57
C GLN A 64 2.16 33.66 -21.02
N PRO A 65 3.01 33.74 -22.06
CA PRO A 65 2.60 33.41 -23.43
C PRO A 65 1.97 32.02 -23.58
N VAL A 66 2.55 31.00 -22.93
CA VAL A 66 2.05 29.62 -22.96
C VAL A 66 0.69 29.52 -22.27
N LEU A 67 0.54 30.08 -21.07
CA LEU A 67 -0.72 30.10 -20.33
C LEU A 67 -1.84 30.79 -21.12
N ASN A 68 -1.54 31.93 -21.76
CA ASN A 68 -2.51 32.63 -22.60
C ASN A 68 -2.93 31.77 -23.81
N CYS A 69 -1.97 31.15 -24.49
CA CYS A 69 -2.24 30.26 -25.62
C CYS A 69 -3.11 29.06 -25.20
N VAL A 70 -2.75 28.38 -24.11
CA VAL A 70 -3.52 27.23 -23.58
C VAL A 70 -4.92 27.66 -23.18
N ARG A 71 -5.09 28.80 -22.51
CA ARG A 71 -6.39 29.35 -22.11
C ARG A 71 -7.28 29.63 -23.32
N ASP A 72 -6.73 30.26 -24.35
CA ASP A 72 -7.47 30.58 -25.58
C ASP A 72 -7.91 29.32 -26.36
N LEU A 73 -7.10 28.26 -26.31
CA LEU A 73 -7.34 27.00 -27.02
C LEU A 73 -7.99 25.93 -26.16
N TRP A 74 -8.24 26.18 -24.87
CA TRP A 74 -8.62 25.14 -23.92
C TRP A 74 -9.84 24.31 -24.35
N PRO A 75 -10.98 24.90 -24.74
CA PRO A 75 -12.15 24.12 -25.15
C PRO A 75 -11.87 23.22 -26.36
N SER A 76 -11.09 23.73 -27.32
CA SER A 76 -10.65 23.00 -28.51
C SER A 76 -9.71 21.84 -28.14
N ILE A 77 -8.69 22.09 -27.32
CA ILE A 77 -7.74 21.07 -26.86
C ILE A 77 -8.50 19.92 -26.18
N VAL A 78 -9.41 20.23 -25.25
CA VAL A 78 -10.17 19.20 -24.54
C VAL A 78 -11.08 18.40 -25.48
N SER A 79 -11.72 19.06 -26.45
CA SER A 79 -12.58 18.39 -27.44
C SER A 79 -11.79 17.44 -28.33
N TRP A 80 -10.61 17.86 -28.79
CA TRP A 80 -9.72 17.01 -29.59
C TRP A 80 -9.12 15.86 -28.76
N LEU A 81 -8.70 16.12 -27.52
CA LEU A 81 -8.24 15.06 -26.61
C LEU A 81 -9.31 14.01 -26.37
N ASP A 82 -10.56 14.44 -26.19
CA ASP A 82 -11.68 13.53 -26.08
C ASP A 82 -11.93 12.77 -27.40
N PHE A 83 -11.92 13.43 -28.55
CA PHE A 83 -12.08 12.79 -29.85
C PHE A 83 -10.99 11.72 -30.14
N PHE A 84 -9.74 12.01 -29.78
CA PHE A 84 -8.63 11.07 -29.89
C PHE A 84 -8.59 10.04 -28.77
N HIS A 85 -9.43 10.15 -27.75
CA HIS A 85 -9.35 9.26 -26.60
C HIS A 85 -9.68 7.81 -26.98
N PRO A 86 -8.86 6.82 -26.60
CA PRO A 86 -9.07 5.41 -26.98
C PRO A 86 -10.38 4.83 -26.46
N MET A 87 -10.93 5.36 -25.36
CA MET A 87 -12.22 4.91 -24.80
C MET A 87 -13.37 4.89 -25.82
N HIS A 88 -13.36 5.79 -26.81
CA HIS A 88 -14.41 5.89 -27.84
C HIS A 88 -14.18 4.95 -29.02
N HIS A 89 -12.98 4.39 -29.14
CA HIS A 89 -12.55 3.57 -30.27
C HIS A 89 -12.38 2.10 -29.88
N ASN A 90 -12.71 1.72 -28.64
CA ASN A 90 -12.48 0.38 -28.14
C ASN A 90 -13.21 -0.69 -28.97
N GLY A 91 -12.45 -1.70 -29.41
CA GLY A 91 -12.96 -2.78 -30.29
C GLY A 91 -13.14 -2.38 -31.76
N THR A 92 -12.79 -1.15 -32.15
CA THR A 92 -12.88 -0.70 -33.56
C THR A 92 -11.51 -0.74 -34.24
N GLN A 93 -11.48 -0.73 -35.58
CA GLN A 93 -10.23 -0.58 -36.34
C GLN A 93 -9.52 0.75 -36.05
N ARG A 94 -10.27 1.78 -35.64
CA ARG A 94 -9.74 3.10 -35.31
C ARG A 94 -8.81 3.06 -34.10
N MET A 95 -9.02 2.14 -33.15
CA MET A 95 -8.16 1.97 -31.97
C MET A 95 -6.68 1.83 -32.37
N GLN A 96 -6.39 1.01 -33.39
CA GLN A 96 -5.02 0.71 -33.84
C GLN A 96 -4.26 1.95 -34.36
N ARG A 97 -4.98 3.01 -34.70
CA ARG A 97 -4.42 4.27 -35.23
C ARG A 97 -4.48 5.41 -34.22
N THR A 98 -4.99 5.16 -33.01
CA THR A 98 -5.13 6.20 -31.98
C THR A 98 -3.74 6.75 -31.63
N PRO A 99 -3.53 8.09 -31.64
CA PRO A 99 -2.25 8.69 -31.29
C PRO A 99 -2.07 8.71 -29.76
N LEU A 100 -1.98 7.52 -29.17
CA LEU A 100 -2.01 7.32 -27.72
C LEU A 100 -0.87 8.05 -27.01
N GLU A 101 0.31 8.10 -27.64
CA GLU A 101 1.45 8.86 -27.13
C GLU A 101 1.10 10.34 -27.02
N THR A 102 0.76 10.99 -28.14
CA THR A 102 0.44 12.42 -28.18
C THR A 102 -0.64 12.77 -27.16
N VAL A 103 -1.72 11.98 -27.10
CA VAL A 103 -2.80 12.19 -26.13
C VAL A 103 -2.28 12.08 -24.69
N THR A 104 -1.49 11.05 -24.39
CA THR A 104 -0.96 10.82 -23.04
C THR A 104 0.02 11.92 -22.61
N CYS A 105 0.95 12.26 -23.51
CA CYS A 105 1.96 13.29 -23.30
C CYS A 105 1.30 14.65 -23.09
N LEU A 106 0.39 15.04 -23.98
CA LEU A 106 -0.30 16.32 -23.87
C LEU A 106 -1.16 16.41 -22.60
N ILE A 107 -1.95 15.37 -22.27
CA ILE A 107 -2.72 15.37 -21.01
C ILE A 107 -1.78 15.53 -19.82
N SER A 108 -0.69 14.75 -19.77
CA SER A 108 0.24 14.81 -18.65
C SER A 108 0.87 16.20 -18.50
N SER A 109 1.27 16.82 -19.62
CA SER A 109 1.83 18.17 -19.67
C SER A 109 0.81 19.25 -19.33
N LEU A 110 -0.48 19.09 -19.69
CA LEU A 110 -1.51 20.03 -19.25
C LEU A 110 -1.69 20.00 -17.73
N PHE A 111 -1.61 18.82 -17.11
CA PHE A 111 -1.73 18.67 -15.66
C PHE A 111 -0.59 19.33 -14.88
N THR A 112 0.61 19.49 -15.47
CA THR A 112 1.67 20.26 -14.81
C THR A 112 1.31 21.74 -14.66
N LEU A 113 0.40 22.25 -15.50
CA LEU A 113 -0.13 23.61 -15.43
C LEU A 113 -1.35 23.77 -14.50
N LYS A 114 -1.81 22.70 -13.82
CA LYS A 114 -3.02 22.76 -12.96
C LYS A 114 -2.91 23.87 -11.89
N GLY A 115 -1.71 24.10 -11.35
CA GLY A 115 -1.44 25.17 -10.39
C GLY A 115 -1.72 26.58 -10.93
N SER A 116 -1.33 26.80 -12.19
CA SER A 116 -1.41 28.10 -12.86
C SER A 116 -2.71 28.33 -13.65
N LEU A 117 -3.46 27.25 -13.95
CA LEU A 117 -4.75 27.29 -14.65
C LEU A 117 -5.89 26.63 -13.85
N PRO A 118 -6.04 26.91 -12.53
CA PRO A 118 -6.97 26.17 -11.67
C PRO A 118 -8.43 26.34 -12.09
N ASP A 119 -8.79 27.51 -12.65
CA ASP A 119 -10.12 27.82 -13.17
C ASP A 119 -10.51 26.91 -14.34
N LEU A 120 -9.61 26.71 -15.31
CA LEU A 120 -9.90 25.86 -16.47
C LEU A 120 -10.14 24.39 -16.09
N PHE A 121 -9.38 23.87 -15.12
CA PHE A 121 -9.56 22.52 -14.60
C PHE A 121 -10.85 22.38 -13.78
N ALA A 122 -11.24 23.41 -13.02
CA ALA A 122 -12.49 23.44 -12.29
C ALA A 122 -13.70 23.44 -13.24
N ASP A 123 -13.64 24.23 -14.32
CA ASP A 123 -14.70 24.34 -15.32
C ASP A 123 -14.80 23.11 -16.23
N THR A 124 -13.74 22.29 -16.29
CA THR A 124 -13.68 21.13 -17.20
C THR A 124 -13.38 19.80 -16.48
N PRO A 125 -14.27 19.30 -15.60
CA PRO A 125 -14.04 18.04 -14.87
C PRO A 125 -13.79 16.83 -15.77
N ARG A 126 -14.27 16.88 -17.02
CA ARG A 126 -14.09 15.83 -18.02
C ARG A 126 -12.61 15.47 -18.24
N ILE A 127 -11.67 16.41 -18.14
CA ILE A 127 -10.25 16.14 -18.38
C ILE A 127 -9.68 15.13 -17.37
N TYR A 128 -10.17 15.14 -16.12
CA TYR A 128 -9.81 14.14 -15.12
C TYR A 128 -10.30 12.74 -15.49
N ARG A 129 -11.51 12.65 -16.05
CA ARG A 129 -12.05 11.38 -16.54
C ARG A 129 -11.19 10.80 -17.67
N LEU A 130 -10.72 11.63 -18.60
CA LEU A 130 -9.79 11.21 -19.66
C LEU A 130 -8.48 10.69 -19.04
N LEU A 131 -7.85 11.47 -18.15
CA LEU A 131 -6.61 11.10 -17.47
C LEU A 131 -6.73 9.76 -16.73
N PHE A 132 -7.76 9.61 -15.90
CA PHE A 132 -7.93 8.41 -15.08
C PHE A 132 -8.33 7.19 -15.90
N ASP A 133 -9.10 7.37 -16.97
CA ASP A 133 -9.44 6.27 -17.86
C ASP A 133 -8.18 5.75 -18.60
N LEU A 134 -7.31 6.65 -19.10
CA LEU A 134 -5.99 6.27 -19.62
C LEU A 134 -5.16 5.55 -18.57
N LEU A 135 -5.03 6.12 -17.37
CA LEU A 135 -4.24 5.52 -16.30
C LEU A 135 -4.75 4.10 -16.00
N VAL A 136 -6.05 3.88 -15.85
CA VAL A 136 -6.58 2.59 -15.40
C VAL A 136 -6.65 1.54 -16.51
N ARG A 137 -6.85 1.97 -17.75
CA ARG A 137 -7.12 1.08 -18.89
C ARG A 137 -6.04 1.10 -19.96
N PHE A 138 -4.85 1.64 -19.66
CA PHE A 138 -3.74 1.70 -20.59
C PHE A 138 -3.44 0.33 -21.24
N ASP A 139 -3.50 -0.74 -20.43
CA ASP A 139 -3.27 -2.13 -20.83
C ASP A 139 -4.42 -2.75 -21.66
N VAL A 140 -5.59 -2.10 -21.70
CA VAL A 140 -6.70 -2.47 -22.58
C VAL A 140 -6.56 -1.80 -23.95
N TYR A 141 -6.01 -0.59 -23.96
CA TYR A 141 -5.85 0.21 -25.19
C TYR A 141 -4.61 -0.18 -25.99
N PHE A 142 -3.66 -0.86 -25.35
CA PHE A 142 -2.42 -1.24 -25.99
C PHE A 142 -2.04 -2.70 -25.70
N ASP A 143 -1.60 -3.42 -26.73
CA ASP A 143 -1.08 -4.78 -26.61
C ASP A 143 0.30 -4.75 -25.93
N MET A 144 0.30 -4.82 -24.60
CA MET A 144 1.48 -4.65 -23.75
C MET A 144 2.72 -5.51 -24.14
N PRO A 145 2.60 -6.76 -24.64
CA PRO A 145 3.73 -7.52 -25.19
C PRO A 145 4.48 -6.84 -26.35
N ARG A 146 3.85 -5.92 -27.07
CA ARG A 146 4.43 -5.16 -28.20
C ARG A 146 4.81 -3.73 -27.82
N MET A 147 4.90 -3.42 -26.52
CA MET A 147 5.11 -2.07 -26.03
C MET A 147 6.48 -1.53 -26.47
N SER A 148 6.44 -0.40 -27.18
CA SER A 148 7.64 0.35 -27.56
C SER A 148 8.24 1.08 -26.35
N ALA A 149 9.49 1.56 -26.48
CA ALA A 149 10.13 2.44 -25.49
C ALA A 149 9.29 3.67 -25.13
N MET A 150 8.52 4.12 -26.11
CA MET A 150 7.76 5.35 -26.09
C MET A 150 6.52 5.21 -25.19
N LEU A 151 5.84 4.07 -25.29
CA LEU A 151 4.67 3.77 -24.48
C LEU A 151 5.01 3.49 -23.02
N HIS A 152 6.23 3.00 -22.75
CA HIS A 152 6.76 2.91 -21.39
C HIS A 152 6.81 4.28 -20.71
N LYS A 153 7.26 5.31 -21.44
CA LYS A 153 7.29 6.71 -20.96
C LYS A 153 5.88 7.24 -20.73
N CYS A 154 4.90 6.85 -21.56
CA CYS A 154 3.51 7.29 -21.43
C CYS A 154 2.90 6.86 -20.09
N VAL A 155 3.05 5.59 -19.69
CA VAL A 155 2.53 5.10 -18.39
C VAL A 155 3.20 5.82 -17.22
N GLY A 156 4.51 6.05 -17.28
CA GLY A 156 5.22 6.81 -16.24
C GLY A 156 4.77 8.26 -16.13
N ARG A 157 4.55 8.93 -17.28
CA ARG A 157 4.00 10.29 -17.35
C ARG A 157 2.58 10.38 -16.79
N LEU A 158 1.71 9.41 -17.06
CA LEU A 158 0.36 9.35 -16.45
C LEU A 158 0.45 9.21 -14.93
N GLY A 159 1.30 8.32 -14.44
CA GLY A 159 1.55 8.16 -13.00
C GLY A 159 2.02 9.47 -12.37
N TYR A 160 2.96 10.15 -13.01
CA TYR A 160 3.47 11.46 -12.59
C TYR A 160 2.39 12.55 -12.60
N ALA A 161 1.59 12.64 -13.67
CA ALA A 161 0.51 13.63 -13.77
C ALA A 161 -0.54 13.44 -12.67
N VAL A 162 -0.92 12.19 -12.41
CA VAL A 162 -1.90 11.85 -11.38
C VAL A 162 -1.35 12.13 -9.98
N LEU A 163 -0.21 11.53 -9.65
CA LEU A 163 0.41 11.63 -8.33
C LEU A 163 0.94 13.04 -8.05
N GLY A 164 1.42 13.73 -9.07
CA GLY A 164 2.10 15.01 -8.92
C GLY A 164 1.17 16.21 -8.92
N TYR A 165 0.03 16.12 -9.62
CA TYR A 165 -0.82 17.28 -9.87
C TYR A 165 -2.30 16.97 -9.69
N ALA A 166 -2.83 15.93 -10.34
CA ALA A 166 -4.28 15.73 -10.42
C ALA A 166 -4.93 15.59 -9.03
N LEU A 167 -4.35 14.76 -8.15
CA LEU A 167 -4.93 14.41 -6.84
C LEU A 167 -4.83 15.53 -5.78
N TRP A 168 -4.15 16.63 -6.08
CA TRP A 168 -3.91 17.72 -5.13
C TRP A 168 -4.69 18.96 -5.49
N THR A 169 -5.14 19.71 -4.48
CA THR A 169 -5.67 21.05 -4.71
C THR A 169 -4.55 21.97 -5.20
N PRO A 170 -4.82 22.84 -6.20
CA PRO A 170 -3.86 23.87 -6.60
C PRO A 170 -3.46 24.71 -5.38
N ASN A 171 -2.17 24.71 -5.02
CA ASN A 171 -1.65 25.60 -3.99
C ASN A 171 -0.69 26.59 -4.65
N LYS A 172 -1.01 27.89 -4.57
CA LYS A 172 -0.23 28.97 -5.17
C LYS A 172 1.15 29.13 -4.51
N ASP A 173 1.30 28.67 -3.26
CA ASP A 173 2.51 28.90 -2.47
C ASP A 173 3.59 27.82 -2.69
N LEU A 174 3.33 26.81 -3.54
CA LEU A 174 4.25 25.70 -3.84
C LEU A 174 4.81 25.76 -5.27
N GLU A 175 4.72 26.91 -5.94
CA GLU A 175 5.32 27.15 -7.26
C GLU A 175 6.84 27.36 -7.13
N GLY A 176 7.58 26.28 -6.91
CA GLY A 176 9.04 26.25 -6.94
C GLY A 176 9.51 24.82 -6.85
N GLY A 177 10.39 24.39 -7.74
CA GLY A 177 10.83 23.00 -7.98
C GLY A 177 11.48 22.24 -6.82
N GLU A 178 11.22 22.61 -5.56
CA GLU A 178 11.55 21.81 -4.40
C GLU A 178 10.78 20.48 -4.44
N THR A 179 11.51 19.42 -4.12
CA THR A 179 11.05 18.04 -4.07
C THR A 179 9.65 17.93 -3.48
N MET A 180 8.74 17.28 -4.21
CA MET A 180 7.32 17.08 -3.85
C MET A 180 7.12 16.65 -2.39
N GLN A 181 7.04 17.59 -1.46
CA GLN A 181 6.68 17.30 -0.08
C GLN A 181 5.17 17.04 -0.04
N MET A 182 4.80 15.79 -0.28
CA MET A 182 3.40 15.36 -0.33
C MET A 182 2.65 15.56 0.99
N GLU A 183 3.36 15.74 2.10
CA GLU A 183 2.76 15.80 3.44
C GLU A 183 1.94 17.08 3.66
N ASN A 184 2.31 18.20 3.02
CA ASN A 184 1.65 19.51 3.23
C ASN A 184 0.53 19.83 2.23
N ARG A 185 0.29 18.95 1.24
CA ARG A 185 -0.73 19.21 0.21
C ARG A 185 -2.11 18.80 0.68
N THR A 186 -3.13 19.55 0.29
CA THR A 186 -4.53 19.20 0.52
C THR A 186 -5.04 18.35 -0.64
N GLU A 187 -5.81 17.31 -0.31
CA GLU A 187 -6.38 16.39 -1.28
C GLU A 187 -7.55 17.03 -2.02
N ASP A 188 -7.65 16.80 -3.32
CA ASP A 188 -8.77 17.25 -4.14
C ASP A 188 -9.88 16.18 -4.15
N LEU A 189 -10.83 16.30 -3.20
CA LEU A 189 -11.90 15.30 -3.01
C LEU A 189 -12.80 15.11 -4.24
N ALA A 190 -13.05 16.18 -5.01
CA ALA A 190 -13.84 16.12 -6.23
C ALA A 190 -13.13 15.28 -7.30
N VAL A 191 -11.80 15.42 -7.39
CA VAL A 191 -10.98 14.62 -8.30
C VAL A 191 -10.89 13.16 -7.87
N LEU A 192 -10.83 12.88 -6.57
CA LEU A 192 -10.91 11.51 -6.05
C LEU A 192 -12.24 10.85 -6.43
N HIS A 193 -13.34 11.59 -6.39
CA HIS A 193 -14.63 11.11 -6.86
C HIS A 193 -14.60 10.75 -8.35
N ALA A 194 -14.01 11.60 -9.20
CA ALA A 194 -13.85 11.32 -10.63
C ALA A 194 -13.00 10.05 -10.90
N LEU A 195 -11.91 9.84 -10.15
CA LEU A 195 -11.11 8.61 -10.22
C LEU A 195 -11.98 7.39 -9.88
N LEU A 196 -12.77 7.48 -8.81
CA LEU A 196 -13.66 6.40 -8.39
C LEU A 196 -14.76 6.13 -9.41
N GLU A 197 -15.37 7.15 -10.02
CA GLU A 197 -16.37 7.00 -11.08
C GLU A 197 -15.82 6.23 -12.28
N VAL A 198 -14.59 6.54 -12.73
CA VAL A 198 -13.94 5.83 -13.85
C VAL A 198 -13.80 4.34 -13.57
N VAL A 199 -13.51 3.98 -12.31
CA VAL A 199 -13.45 2.57 -11.88
C VAL A 199 -14.79 2.03 -11.36
N ARG A 200 -15.89 2.77 -11.52
CA ARG A 200 -17.23 2.43 -11.04
C ARG A 200 -17.23 2.05 -9.55
N TYR A 201 -16.48 2.82 -8.75
CA TYR A 201 -16.23 2.63 -7.32
C TYR A 201 -15.61 1.28 -6.95
N ARG A 202 -15.07 0.53 -7.92
CA ARG A 202 -14.38 -0.74 -7.68
C ARG A 202 -12.92 -0.49 -7.27
N ARG A 203 -12.69 -0.04 -6.04
CA ARG A 203 -11.33 0.25 -5.51
C ARG A 203 -10.34 -0.90 -5.74
N ARG A 204 -10.79 -2.14 -5.53
CA ARG A 204 -9.97 -3.35 -5.78
C ARG A 204 -9.51 -3.48 -7.24
N PHE A 205 -10.33 -3.03 -8.20
CA PHE A 205 -9.97 -3.02 -9.62
C PHE A 205 -8.88 -1.99 -9.92
N LEU A 206 -8.97 -0.78 -9.34
CA LEU A 206 -7.94 0.26 -9.47
C LEU A 206 -6.55 -0.26 -9.06
N TYR A 207 -6.45 -0.88 -7.87
CA TYR A 207 -5.19 -1.40 -7.35
C TYR A 207 -4.61 -2.53 -8.23
N ARG A 208 -5.48 -3.42 -8.73
CA ARG A 208 -5.07 -4.48 -9.66
C ARG A 208 -4.47 -3.92 -10.93
N ARG A 209 -5.09 -2.89 -11.51
CA ARG A 209 -4.62 -2.28 -12.76
C ARG A 209 -3.27 -1.60 -12.57
N ILE A 210 -3.12 -0.77 -11.54
CA ILE A 210 -1.86 -0.07 -11.29
C ILE A 210 -0.73 -1.07 -10.94
N ALA A 211 -1.00 -2.08 -10.11
CA ALA A 211 -0.01 -3.12 -9.79
C ALA A 211 0.37 -3.98 -11.01
N SER A 212 -0.59 -4.25 -11.90
CA SER A 212 -0.33 -4.94 -13.17
C SER A 212 0.57 -4.10 -14.08
N GLN A 213 0.28 -2.80 -14.22
CA GLN A 213 1.10 -1.88 -15.00
C GLN A 213 2.51 -1.76 -14.44
N ALA A 214 2.68 -1.59 -13.13
CA ALA A 214 3.99 -1.59 -12.48
C ALA A 214 4.79 -2.86 -12.77
N HIS A 215 4.15 -4.03 -12.74
CA HIS A 215 4.81 -5.29 -13.08
C HIS A 215 5.23 -5.35 -14.55
N ILE A 216 4.41 -4.83 -15.47
CA ILE A 216 4.74 -4.80 -16.89
C ILE A 216 5.91 -3.85 -17.17
N LEU A 217 5.93 -2.67 -16.54
CA LEU A 217 7.07 -1.74 -16.61
C LEU A 217 8.35 -2.43 -16.15
N LEU A 218 8.32 -3.11 -15.00
CA LEU A 218 9.46 -3.87 -14.51
C LEU A 218 9.92 -4.94 -15.50
N ARG A 219 9.00 -5.72 -16.08
CA ARG A 219 9.35 -6.79 -17.02
C ARG A 219 10.01 -6.26 -18.28
N HIS A 220 9.47 -5.17 -18.82
CA HIS A 220 10.05 -4.50 -19.97
C HIS A 220 11.42 -3.90 -19.65
N PHE A 221 11.57 -3.33 -18.45
CA PHE A 221 12.86 -2.85 -17.96
C PHE A 221 13.92 -3.96 -17.92
N VAL A 222 13.58 -5.09 -17.27
CA VAL A 222 14.49 -6.26 -17.14
C VAL A 222 14.91 -6.79 -18.51
N LEU A 223 14.00 -6.83 -19.48
CA LEU A 223 14.30 -7.26 -20.85
C LEU A 223 15.30 -6.37 -21.59
N ARG A 224 15.44 -5.09 -21.21
CA ARG A 224 16.40 -4.16 -21.82
C ARG A 224 17.81 -4.26 -21.22
N GLY A 225 17.96 -4.90 -20.07
CA GLY A 225 19.26 -5.02 -19.40
C GLY A 225 19.86 -3.69 -18.90
N GLY A 226 19.05 -2.64 -18.73
CA GLY A 226 19.52 -1.36 -18.19
C GLY A 226 19.76 -1.39 -16.67
N ALA A 227 20.42 -0.36 -16.12
CA ALA A 227 20.45 -0.09 -14.68
C ALA A 227 19.16 0.64 -14.25
N ILE A 228 18.48 0.13 -13.23
CA ILE A 228 17.10 0.56 -12.89
C ILE A 228 17.06 1.81 -12.01
N GLY A 229 18.22 2.26 -11.52
CA GLY A 229 18.32 3.35 -10.53
C GLY A 229 17.56 4.62 -10.90
N ASP A 230 17.38 4.87 -12.21
CA ASP A 230 16.76 6.10 -12.73
C ASP A 230 15.41 5.85 -13.43
N ASP A 231 14.76 4.68 -13.24
CA ASP A 231 13.45 4.43 -13.85
C ASP A 231 12.31 5.11 -13.08
N ASN A 232 12.17 6.41 -13.35
CA ASN A 232 11.10 7.25 -12.84
C ASN A 232 9.70 6.69 -13.18
N ASN A 233 9.54 5.93 -14.26
CA ASN A 233 8.22 5.43 -14.66
C ASN A 233 7.70 4.39 -13.67
N LEU A 234 8.54 3.39 -13.35
CA LEU A 234 8.20 2.36 -12.37
C LEU A 234 8.07 2.96 -10.97
N HIS A 235 8.97 3.86 -10.61
CA HIS A 235 8.92 4.57 -9.33
C HIS A 235 7.58 5.32 -9.16
N ASN A 236 7.15 6.10 -10.15
CA ASN A 236 5.89 6.85 -10.11
C ASN A 236 4.66 5.95 -9.93
N GLN A 237 4.64 4.78 -10.57
CA GLN A 237 3.52 3.83 -10.42
C GLN A 237 3.47 3.20 -9.02
N LEU A 238 4.62 2.89 -8.43
CA LEU A 238 4.71 2.39 -7.06
C LEU A 238 4.37 3.46 -6.02
N GLU A 239 4.82 4.69 -6.24
CA GLU A 239 4.44 5.84 -5.43
C GLU A 239 2.94 6.16 -5.52
N LEU A 240 2.34 6.02 -6.71
CA LEU A 240 0.90 6.13 -6.86
C LEU A 240 0.15 5.07 -6.03
N LEU A 241 0.59 3.80 -6.05
CA LEU A 241 0.03 2.76 -5.18
C LEU A 241 0.19 3.10 -3.70
N ARG A 242 1.36 3.62 -3.30
CA ARG A 242 1.61 4.07 -1.92
C ARG A 242 0.65 5.17 -1.52
N GLY A 243 0.51 6.21 -2.34
CA GLY A 243 -0.40 7.34 -2.11
C GLY A 243 -1.85 6.89 -2.00
N LEU A 244 -2.31 6.00 -2.91
CA LEU A 244 -3.66 5.45 -2.87
C LEU A 244 -3.91 4.66 -1.58
N ALA A 245 -2.97 3.78 -1.19
CA ALA A 245 -3.09 2.95 0.01
C ALA A 245 -3.04 3.76 1.31
N ASN A 246 -2.18 4.77 1.38
CA ASN A 246 -1.96 5.51 2.60
C ASN A 246 -2.98 6.62 2.84
N ARG A 247 -3.41 7.29 1.76
CA ARG A 247 -4.05 8.61 1.86
C ARG A 247 -5.36 8.68 1.09
N PHE A 248 -5.32 8.43 -0.21
CA PHE A 248 -6.42 8.82 -1.10
C PHE A 248 -7.60 7.85 -1.13
N VAL A 249 -7.33 6.54 -1.23
CA VAL A 249 -8.37 5.53 -1.46
C VAL A 249 -8.07 4.26 -0.66
N PRO A 250 -7.96 4.33 0.69
CA PRO A 250 -7.65 3.17 1.49
C PRO A 250 -8.67 2.03 1.28
N ILE A 251 -8.17 0.79 1.31
CA ILE A 251 -8.97 -0.42 1.15
C ILE A 251 -8.73 -1.31 2.37
N TYR A 252 -9.80 -1.58 3.12
CA TYR A 252 -9.76 -2.48 4.27
C TYR A 252 -9.39 -3.93 3.87
N ASP A 253 -9.90 -4.39 2.72
CA ASP A 253 -9.65 -5.72 2.13
C ASP A 253 -8.79 -5.64 0.86
N CYS A 254 -7.48 -5.40 1.02
CA CYS A 254 -6.54 -5.38 -0.09
C CYS A 254 -6.62 -6.69 -0.92
N PRO A 255 -6.64 -6.64 -2.26
CA PRO A 255 -6.64 -7.86 -3.08
C PRO A 255 -5.35 -8.67 -2.88
N ARG A 256 -5.47 -9.97 -2.60
CA ARG A 256 -4.34 -10.87 -2.35
C ARG A 256 -3.33 -10.84 -3.49
N GLU A 257 -3.82 -10.89 -4.72
CA GLU A 257 -3.03 -10.85 -5.95
C GLU A 257 -2.21 -9.56 -6.09
N VAL A 258 -2.70 -8.41 -5.61
CA VAL A 258 -1.93 -7.15 -5.61
C VAL A 258 -0.79 -7.24 -4.61
N VAL A 259 -1.06 -7.73 -3.41
CA VAL A 259 -0.06 -7.93 -2.36
C VAL A 259 1.04 -8.89 -2.85
N LEU A 260 0.66 -10.05 -3.40
CA LEU A 260 1.63 -11.01 -3.95
C LEU A 260 2.42 -10.41 -5.11
N ARG A 261 1.78 -9.63 -5.99
CA ARG A 261 2.44 -8.96 -7.12
C ARG A 261 3.49 -7.97 -6.65
N LEU A 262 3.20 -7.19 -5.61
CA LEU A 262 4.15 -6.23 -5.06
C LEU A 262 5.36 -6.92 -4.43
N VAL A 263 5.16 -8.03 -3.71
CA VAL A 263 6.29 -8.82 -3.18
C VAL A 263 7.15 -9.37 -4.32
N GLN A 264 6.52 -9.88 -5.38
CA GLN A 264 7.21 -10.34 -6.58
C GLN A 264 8.00 -9.20 -7.27
N ILE A 265 7.38 -8.02 -7.44
CA ILE A 265 8.03 -6.82 -7.98
C ILE A 265 9.26 -6.45 -7.15
N THR A 266 9.14 -6.39 -5.82
CA THR A 266 10.28 -6.10 -4.93
C THR A 266 11.41 -7.11 -5.12
N GLN A 267 11.09 -8.41 -5.13
CA GLN A 267 12.08 -9.47 -5.29
C GLN A 267 12.79 -9.39 -6.64
N GLU A 268 12.05 -9.16 -7.73
CA GLU A 268 12.61 -9.00 -9.09
C GLU A 268 13.49 -7.74 -9.18
N ILE A 269 13.05 -6.59 -8.66
CA ILE A 269 13.85 -5.35 -8.66
C ILE A 269 15.18 -5.55 -7.90
N LEU A 270 15.17 -6.27 -6.78
CA LEU A 270 16.39 -6.53 -5.99
C LEU A 270 17.45 -7.35 -6.72
N THR A 271 17.09 -8.02 -7.82
CA THR A 271 18.05 -8.74 -8.67
C THR A 271 18.76 -7.85 -9.69
N VAL A 272 18.35 -6.58 -9.81
CA VAL A 272 18.82 -5.64 -10.84
C VAL A 272 19.71 -4.56 -10.23
N ALA A 273 20.76 -4.15 -10.96
CA ALA A 273 21.64 -3.06 -10.55
C ALA A 273 20.86 -1.74 -10.40
N GLY A 274 21.02 -1.05 -9.26
CA GLY A 274 20.25 0.16 -8.92
C GLY A 274 18.83 -0.11 -8.36
N GLY A 275 18.42 -1.37 -8.24
CA GLY A 275 17.09 -1.76 -7.76
C GLY A 275 16.70 -1.33 -6.34
N PRO A 276 17.60 -1.28 -5.34
CA PRO A 276 17.22 -1.06 -3.94
C PRO A 276 16.32 0.16 -3.68
N ALA A 277 16.56 1.30 -4.33
CA ALA A 277 15.74 2.50 -4.14
C ALA A 277 14.28 2.29 -4.58
N ILE A 278 14.07 1.66 -5.74
CA ILE A 278 12.72 1.39 -6.26
C ILE A 278 12.06 0.23 -5.50
N ALA A 279 12.83 -0.78 -5.11
CA ALA A 279 12.33 -1.87 -4.27
C ALA A 279 11.82 -1.36 -2.92
N LEU A 280 12.48 -0.35 -2.33
CA LEU A 280 11.98 0.32 -1.12
C LEU A 280 10.63 1.02 -1.36
N THR A 281 10.43 1.62 -2.53
CA THR A 281 9.16 2.25 -2.92
C THR A 281 8.03 1.21 -2.89
N ALA A 282 8.26 0.03 -3.48
CA ALA A 282 7.31 -1.09 -3.45
C ALA A 282 7.03 -1.61 -2.02
N ILE A 283 8.07 -1.71 -1.18
CA ILE A 283 7.91 -2.08 0.25
C ILE A 283 7.09 -1.03 0.99
N THR A 284 7.30 0.26 0.71
CA THR A 284 6.57 1.34 1.36
C THR A 284 5.10 1.34 0.93
N ALA A 285 4.81 1.01 -0.33
CA ALA A 285 3.44 0.78 -0.79
C ALA A 285 2.79 -0.42 -0.08
N LEU A 286 3.50 -1.55 0.07
CA LEU A 286 3.02 -2.70 0.85
C LEU A 286 2.76 -2.33 2.31
N HIS A 287 3.67 -1.58 2.94
CA HIS A 287 3.51 -1.14 4.31
C HIS A 287 2.28 -0.23 4.48
N ALA A 288 2.03 0.68 3.54
CA ALA A 288 0.80 1.48 3.52
C ALA A 288 -0.46 0.60 3.42
N MET A 289 -0.42 -0.48 2.63
CA MET A 289 -1.52 -1.46 2.54
C MET A 289 -1.72 -2.23 3.84
N TRP A 290 -0.66 -2.57 4.57
CA TRP A 290 -0.77 -3.24 5.87
C TRP A 290 -1.39 -2.34 6.94
N ARG A 291 -1.07 -1.04 6.91
CA ARG A 291 -1.59 -0.06 7.87
C ARG A 291 -3.04 0.33 7.60
N SER A 292 -3.43 0.37 6.33
CA SER A 292 -4.80 0.72 5.92
C SER A 292 -5.76 -0.46 5.90
N SER A 293 -5.25 -1.70 5.91
CA SER A 293 -6.12 -2.88 6.00
C SER A 293 -6.76 -2.99 7.38
N GLY A 294 -8.07 -3.28 7.41
CA GLY A 294 -8.80 -3.53 8.66
C GLY A 294 -8.46 -4.88 9.28
N ASP A 295 -7.75 -5.74 8.54
CA ASP A 295 -7.29 -7.04 9.00
C ASP A 295 -5.77 -7.22 8.80
N ARG A 296 -5.25 -8.40 9.19
CA ARG A 296 -3.83 -8.77 9.08
C ARG A 296 -3.53 -9.63 7.85
N ARG A 297 -4.50 -9.86 6.96
CA ARG A 297 -4.34 -10.82 5.85
C ARG A 297 -3.31 -10.35 4.84
N SER A 298 -3.29 -9.05 4.52
CA SER A 298 -2.31 -8.43 3.64
C SER A 298 -0.87 -8.73 4.11
N LEU A 299 -0.58 -8.45 5.38
CA LEU A 299 0.70 -8.76 6.03
C LEU A 299 1.03 -10.27 5.98
N VAL A 300 0.08 -11.13 6.36
CA VAL A 300 0.25 -12.60 6.35
C VAL A 300 0.58 -13.11 4.94
N TRP A 301 -0.09 -12.61 3.90
CA TRP A 301 0.19 -12.98 2.52
C TRP A 301 1.57 -12.49 2.08
N SER A 302 1.95 -11.26 2.42
CA SER A 302 3.29 -10.73 2.11
C SER A 302 4.40 -11.56 2.75
N LEU A 303 4.25 -11.93 4.03
CA LEU A 303 5.21 -12.75 4.76
C LEU A 303 5.38 -14.13 4.13
N ARG A 304 4.27 -14.81 3.82
CA ARG A 304 4.30 -16.11 3.13
C ARG A 304 4.90 -16.04 1.73
N ALA A 305 4.79 -14.90 1.06
CA ALA A 305 5.39 -14.65 -0.25
C ALA A 305 6.89 -14.30 -0.18
N GLY A 306 7.47 -14.19 1.02
CA GLY A 306 8.89 -13.90 1.19
C GLY A 306 9.23 -12.41 1.16
N VAL A 307 8.35 -11.53 1.65
CA VAL A 307 8.66 -10.09 1.78
C VAL A 307 9.77 -9.83 2.82
N LEU A 308 9.84 -10.63 3.90
CA LEU A 308 10.78 -10.38 4.99
C LEU A 308 12.25 -10.46 4.52
N PRO A 309 12.70 -11.51 3.81
CA PRO A 309 14.04 -11.52 3.21
C PRO A 309 14.34 -10.29 2.35
N ALA A 310 13.39 -9.83 1.55
CA ALA A 310 13.57 -8.65 0.70
C ALA A 310 13.80 -7.37 1.54
N ILE A 311 13.05 -7.18 2.62
CA ILE A 311 13.24 -6.05 3.55
C ILE A 311 14.61 -6.12 4.23
N LEU A 312 15.05 -7.31 4.64
CA LEU A 312 16.36 -7.50 5.28
C LEU A 312 17.51 -7.23 4.30
N THR A 313 17.37 -7.65 3.04
CA THR A 313 18.32 -7.32 1.97
C THR A 313 18.41 -5.80 1.77
N LEU A 314 17.28 -5.10 1.67
CA LEU A 314 17.24 -3.64 1.52
C LEU A 314 17.95 -2.92 2.67
N ARG A 315 17.69 -3.36 3.90
CA ARG A 315 18.33 -2.79 5.10
C ARG A 315 19.85 -2.92 5.08
N GLY A 316 20.37 -4.02 4.53
CA GLY A 316 21.82 -4.22 4.39
C GLY A 316 22.47 -3.31 3.35
N VAL A 317 21.70 -2.85 2.36
CA VAL A 317 22.21 -1.95 1.30
C VAL A 317 22.13 -0.49 1.74
N GLN A 318 21.01 -0.08 2.33
CA GLN A 318 20.81 1.28 2.86
C GLN A 318 19.97 1.22 4.14
N PRO A 319 20.45 1.76 5.27
CA PRO A 319 19.66 1.84 6.51
C PRO A 319 18.58 2.92 6.36
N ILE A 320 17.45 2.56 5.76
CA ILE A 320 16.37 3.51 5.48
C ILE A 320 15.21 3.34 6.47
N ARG A 321 14.71 4.47 6.99
CA ARG A 321 13.57 4.59 7.92
C ARG A 321 12.36 3.73 7.51
N HIS A 322 12.06 3.63 6.22
CA HIS A 322 10.91 2.86 5.73
C HIS A 322 11.06 1.34 5.92
N ALA A 323 12.26 0.79 5.78
CA ALA A 323 12.51 -0.63 6.05
C ALA A 323 12.36 -0.92 7.55
N ALA A 324 12.84 -0.02 8.41
CA ALA A 324 12.64 -0.10 9.85
C ALA A 324 11.14 -0.07 10.22
N ASN A 325 10.38 0.90 9.70
CA ASN A 325 8.94 0.98 9.92
C ASN A 325 8.19 -0.30 9.52
N SER A 326 8.59 -0.90 8.40
CA SER A 326 8.00 -2.17 7.92
C SER A 326 8.31 -3.34 8.88
N LEU A 327 9.54 -3.43 9.40
CA LEU A 327 9.94 -4.43 10.40
C LEU A 327 9.26 -4.20 11.76
N GLY A 328 9.05 -2.94 12.16
CA GLY A 328 8.25 -2.56 13.32
C GLY A 328 6.82 -3.06 13.20
N THR A 329 6.16 -2.81 12.06
CA THR A 329 4.81 -3.32 11.78
C THR A 329 4.74 -4.85 11.76
N ILE A 330 5.73 -5.54 11.20
CA ILE A 330 5.81 -7.02 11.26
C ILE A 330 5.91 -7.50 12.70
N SER A 331 6.77 -6.86 13.51
CA SER A 331 6.98 -7.23 14.91
C SER A 331 5.74 -7.01 15.75
N LEU A 332 5.06 -5.86 15.60
CA LEU A 332 3.77 -5.60 16.22
C LEU A 332 2.71 -6.63 15.77
N GLY A 333 2.69 -6.96 14.48
CA GLY A 333 1.81 -7.98 13.92
C GLY A 333 2.03 -9.37 14.51
N ALA A 334 3.24 -9.66 15.02
CA ALA A 334 3.59 -10.93 15.66
C ALA A 334 2.94 -11.14 17.04
N MET A 335 1.95 -10.30 17.40
CA MET A 335 0.95 -10.61 18.43
C MET A 335 -0.15 -11.55 17.93
N SER A 336 -0.36 -11.63 16.62
CA SER A 336 -1.34 -12.53 16.02
C SER A 336 -0.71 -13.88 15.68
N VAL A 337 -1.46 -14.95 15.96
CA VAL A 337 -1.06 -16.34 15.69
C VAL A 337 -0.83 -16.55 14.20
N ASP A 338 -1.62 -15.93 13.32
CA ASP A 338 -1.50 -16.12 11.89
C ASP A 338 -0.26 -15.44 11.30
N VAL A 339 0.13 -14.28 11.85
CA VAL A 339 1.38 -13.60 11.49
C VAL A 339 2.58 -14.43 11.94
N LEU A 340 2.57 -14.92 13.18
CA LEU A 340 3.64 -15.80 13.67
C LEU A 340 3.76 -17.10 12.88
N ARG A 341 2.63 -17.71 12.47
CA ARG A 341 2.65 -18.88 11.56
C ARG A 341 3.24 -18.53 10.19
N ALA A 342 2.96 -17.33 9.67
CA ALA A 342 3.54 -16.86 8.42
C ALA A 342 5.06 -16.67 8.54
N LEU A 343 5.51 -16.07 9.64
CA LEU A 343 6.94 -15.96 9.98
C LEU A 343 7.60 -17.33 10.10
N ASP A 344 6.93 -18.26 10.79
CA ASP A 344 7.42 -19.62 11.01
C ASP A 344 7.59 -20.40 9.70
N SER A 345 6.63 -20.26 8.78
CA SER A 345 6.65 -20.94 7.48
C SER A 345 7.82 -20.51 6.58
N SER A 346 8.49 -19.40 6.87
CA SER A 346 9.66 -18.96 6.10
C SER A 346 10.89 -19.84 6.34
N GLY A 347 10.92 -20.64 7.41
CA GLY A 347 12.02 -21.57 7.72
C GLY A 347 13.37 -20.89 8.02
N ARG A 348 13.43 -19.56 8.06
CA ARG A 348 14.66 -18.79 8.27
C ARG A 348 14.79 -18.34 9.72
N ALA A 349 16.04 -18.19 10.17
CA ALA A 349 16.33 -17.53 11.44
C ALA A 349 15.77 -16.10 11.43
N LEU A 350 14.93 -15.78 12.40
CA LEU A 350 14.39 -14.43 12.56
C LEU A 350 15.51 -13.49 13.00
N ASP A 351 15.84 -12.54 12.13
CA ASP A 351 16.58 -11.31 12.47
C ASP A 351 15.75 -10.08 12.07
N ILE A 352 14.64 -9.87 12.79
CA ILE A 352 13.68 -8.78 12.51
C ILE A 352 14.02 -7.53 13.32
N ALA A 353 14.65 -7.73 14.47
CA ALA A 353 14.68 -6.76 15.54
C ALA A 353 15.41 -5.45 15.24
N GLY A 354 16.31 -5.43 14.26
CA GLY A 354 17.07 -4.22 14.00
C GLY A 354 16.29 -3.15 13.22
N GLY A 355 14.98 -3.35 13.02
CA GLY A 355 14.07 -2.30 12.57
C GLY A 355 13.12 -1.76 13.66
N LEU A 356 13.24 -2.17 14.92
CA LEU A 356 12.18 -1.90 15.90
C LEU A 356 12.06 -0.43 16.35
N LEU A 357 13.06 0.43 16.18
CA LEU A 357 12.98 1.85 16.56
C LEU A 357 13.87 2.68 15.63
N GLY A 358 13.27 3.25 14.59
CA GLY A 358 13.92 4.11 13.60
C GLY A 358 13.35 5.53 13.61
N LEU A 359 13.29 6.16 14.78
CA LEU A 359 12.99 7.59 14.87
C LEU A 359 14.25 8.43 15.08
N ASP A 360 15.34 7.85 15.60
CA ASP A 360 16.62 8.53 15.73
C ASP A 360 17.71 7.76 14.98
N ASP A 361 18.64 8.47 14.32
CA ASP A 361 19.79 7.92 13.57
C ASP A 361 20.77 7.07 14.42
N LYS A 362 20.43 6.79 15.68
CA LYS A 362 21.25 5.98 16.56
C LYS A 362 20.94 4.50 16.31
N PRO A 363 21.94 3.68 15.94
CA PRO A 363 21.75 2.25 15.84
C PRO A 363 21.20 1.74 17.17
N LEU A 364 20.09 1.01 17.10
CA LEU A 364 19.50 0.36 18.27
C LEU A 364 20.58 -0.46 18.98
N ASP A 365 20.59 -0.42 20.30
CA ASP A 365 21.50 -1.25 21.10
C ASP A 365 21.36 -2.71 20.63
N LYS A 366 22.50 -3.34 20.27
CA LYS A 366 22.57 -4.75 19.86
C LYS A 366 21.87 -5.67 20.87
N LYS A 367 21.88 -5.29 22.15
CA LYS A 367 21.17 -5.98 23.23
C LYS A 367 19.65 -5.98 23.02
N ILE A 368 19.07 -4.81 22.74
CA ILE A 368 17.62 -4.69 22.47
C ILE A 368 17.28 -5.47 21.21
N GLN A 369 18.12 -5.40 20.16
CA GLN A 369 17.93 -6.19 18.95
C GLN A 369 17.90 -7.71 19.26
N ALA A 370 18.84 -8.20 20.05
CA ALA A 370 18.88 -9.60 20.44
C ALA A 370 17.64 -10.01 21.25
N GLU A 371 17.19 -9.17 22.18
CA GLU A 371 16.02 -9.44 23.03
C GLU A 371 14.72 -9.54 22.22
N VAL A 372 14.51 -8.64 21.26
CA VAL A 372 13.35 -8.68 20.36
C VAL A 372 13.34 -9.93 19.51
N ASN A 373 14.49 -10.28 18.91
CA ASN A 373 14.63 -11.50 18.12
C ASN A 373 14.36 -12.75 18.97
N GLN A 374 14.85 -12.78 20.20
CA GLN A 374 14.60 -13.87 21.13
C GLN A 374 13.12 -13.96 21.48
N ASN A 375 12.47 -12.83 21.78
CA ASN A 375 11.04 -12.80 22.10
C ASN A 375 10.18 -13.37 20.96
N LEU A 376 10.50 -13.03 19.70
CA LEU A 376 9.80 -13.59 18.54
C LEU A 376 10.04 -15.10 18.38
N ARG A 377 11.26 -15.58 18.62
CA ARG A 377 11.56 -17.03 18.61
C ARG A 377 10.80 -17.76 19.70
N ASP A 378 10.73 -17.20 20.90
CA ASP A 378 9.98 -17.77 22.03
C ASP A 378 8.49 -17.86 21.71
N ARG A 379 7.92 -16.81 21.09
CA ARG A 379 6.53 -16.82 20.61
C ARG A 379 6.26 -17.89 19.55
N ILE A 380 7.17 -18.06 18.58
CA ILE A 380 7.05 -19.12 17.57
C ILE A 380 7.15 -20.50 18.23
N ALA A 381 8.12 -20.70 19.13
CA ALA A 381 8.28 -21.95 19.86
C ALA A 381 7.03 -22.28 20.69
N LEU A 382 6.43 -21.26 21.32
CA LEU A 382 5.19 -21.36 22.06
C LEU A 382 4.01 -21.76 21.16
N ILE A 383 3.87 -21.16 19.96
CA ILE A 383 2.83 -21.57 19.01
C ILE A 383 3.01 -23.00 18.54
N ARG A 384 4.25 -23.40 18.22
CA ARG A 384 4.57 -24.77 17.77
C ARG A 384 4.26 -25.81 18.86
N SER A 385 4.52 -25.49 20.12
CA SER A 385 4.26 -26.40 21.23
C SER A 385 2.78 -26.53 21.56
N LEU A 386 2.04 -25.42 21.53
CA LEU A 386 0.64 -25.36 21.96
C LEU A 386 -0.37 -25.68 20.85
N TYR A 387 -0.18 -25.14 19.65
CA TYR A 387 -1.19 -25.20 18.60
C TYR A 387 -0.97 -26.35 17.63
N LYS A 388 -0.67 -27.53 18.17
CA LYS A 388 -0.56 -28.77 17.40
C LYS A 388 -1.91 -29.13 16.77
N LYS A 389 -1.89 -29.51 15.49
CA LYS A 389 -3.09 -29.97 14.75
C LYS A 389 -3.28 -31.48 14.95
N THR A 390 -3.56 -31.89 16.19
CA THR A 390 -3.84 -33.28 16.58
C THR A 390 -5.04 -33.33 17.52
N CYS A 391 -5.74 -34.47 17.55
CA CYS A 391 -6.79 -34.69 18.54
C CYS A 391 -6.16 -34.82 19.94
N ALA A 392 -6.73 -34.16 20.95
CA ALA A 392 -6.20 -34.21 22.32
C ALA A 392 -6.55 -35.51 23.04
N TYR A 393 -7.60 -36.22 22.62
CA TYR A 393 -7.89 -37.55 23.15
C TYR A 393 -6.82 -38.55 22.68
N GLY A 394 -5.94 -38.95 23.61
CA GLY A 394 -4.77 -39.79 23.30
C GLY A 394 -5.09 -41.17 22.73
N GLN A 395 -6.34 -41.66 22.86
CA GLN A 395 -6.82 -42.93 22.30
C GLN A 395 -7.68 -42.71 21.03
N CYS A 396 -7.54 -41.57 20.36
CA CYS A 396 -8.24 -41.30 19.11
C CYS A 396 -7.74 -42.24 17.99
N THR A 397 -8.67 -42.98 17.36
CA THR A 397 -8.36 -43.92 16.27
C THR A 397 -8.36 -43.28 14.87
N SER A 398 -8.82 -42.03 14.73
CA SER A 398 -8.77 -41.31 13.46
C SER A 398 -7.32 -41.12 13.00
N THR A 399 -7.06 -41.30 11.70
CA THR A 399 -5.73 -40.97 11.15
C THR A 399 -5.44 -39.48 11.30
N VAL A 400 -4.16 -39.09 11.25
CA VAL A 400 -3.76 -37.68 11.37
C VAL A 400 -4.44 -36.83 10.29
N GLU A 401 -4.56 -37.34 9.08
CA GLU A 401 -5.20 -36.69 7.93
C GLU A 401 -6.71 -36.52 8.15
N GLN A 402 -7.40 -37.59 8.56
CA GLN A 402 -8.83 -37.57 8.87
C GLN A 402 -9.14 -36.62 10.03
N ALA A 403 -8.33 -36.67 11.09
CA ALA A 403 -8.45 -35.79 12.22
C ALA A 403 -8.28 -34.33 11.77
N ARG A 404 -7.21 -34.00 11.05
CA ARG A 404 -6.92 -32.62 10.58
C ARG A 404 -8.07 -31.98 9.81
N ALA A 405 -8.81 -32.73 9.01
CA ALA A 405 -9.96 -32.23 8.25
C ALA A 405 -11.17 -31.88 9.14
N THR A 406 -11.27 -32.48 10.32
CA THR A 406 -12.44 -32.39 11.22
C THR A 406 -12.13 -31.75 12.58
N LEU A 407 -10.87 -31.37 12.84
CA LEU A 407 -10.45 -30.78 14.11
C LEU A 407 -11.25 -29.52 14.44
N ARG A 408 -11.88 -29.54 15.60
CA ARG A 408 -12.55 -28.40 16.22
C ARG A 408 -11.79 -28.02 17.49
N ARG A 409 -11.59 -26.72 17.69
CA ARG A 409 -10.99 -26.21 18.92
C ARG A 409 -11.99 -26.28 20.06
N CYS A 410 -11.51 -26.61 21.26
CA CYS A 410 -12.27 -26.39 22.49
C CYS A 410 -12.46 -24.88 22.70
N SER A 411 -13.45 -24.47 23.51
CA SER A 411 -13.69 -23.06 23.83
C SER A 411 -12.50 -22.39 24.52
N CYS A 412 -11.70 -23.15 25.29
CA CYS A 412 -10.44 -22.70 25.87
C CYS A 412 -9.31 -22.47 24.85
N GLN A 413 -9.50 -22.83 23.57
CA GLN A 413 -8.51 -22.72 22.47
C GLN A 413 -7.21 -23.53 22.62
N THR A 414 -6.96 -24.16 23.77
CA THR A 414 -5.74 -24.92 24.08
C THR A 414 -5.65 -26.26 23.35
N VAL A 415 -6.78 -26.96 23.18
CA VAL A 415 -6.84 -28.32 22.60
C VAL A 415 -7.80 -28.39 21.41
N CYS A 416 -7.61 -29.40 20.56
CA CYS A 416 -8.50 -29.71 19.45
C CYS A 416 -9.04 -31.15 19.55
N TYR A 417 -10.26 -31.37 19.06
CA TYR A 417 -10.86 -32.70 18.96
C TYR A 417 -11.39 -32.93 17.54
N CYS A 418 -11.19 -34.12 16.98
CA CYS A 418 -11.74 -34.47 15.65
C CYS A 418 -13.27 -34.63 15.69
N CYS A 419 -13.85 -34.96 16.85
CA CYS A 419 -15.29 -35.12 17.02
C CYS A 419 -15.72 -34.85 18.47
N LYS A 420 -17.05 -34.67 18.67
CA LYS A 420 -17.64 -34.47 20.00
C LYS A 420 -17.44 -35.67 20.93
N GLN A 421 -17.35 -36.89 20.40
CA GLN A 421 -17.15 -38.10 21.21
C GLN A 421 -15.76 -38.11 21.85
N CYS A 422 -14.70 -37.75 21.11
CA CYS A 422 -13.36 -37.60 21.66
C CYS A 422 -13.31 -36.52 22.75
N GLN A 423 -13.98 -35.38 22.52
CA GLN A 423 -14.09 -34.32 23.54
C GLN A 423 -14.77 -34.83 24.83
N ARG A 424 -15.89 -35.55 24.72
CA ARG A 424 -16.60 -36.10 25.89
C ARG A 424 -15.74 -37.09 26.66
N ARG A 425 -15.00 -37.96 25.96
CA ARG A 425 -14.12 -38.96 26.59
C ARG A 425 -12.93 -38.32 27.30
N ASP A 426 -12.36 -37.27 26.72
CA ASP A 426 -11.26 -36.50 27.31
C ASP A 426 -11.72 -35.43 28.31
N TRP A 427 -13.03 -35.24 28.51
CA TRP A 427 -13.54 -34.13 29.31
C TRP A 427 -13.12 -34.21 30.77
N PHE A 428 -13.12 -35.41 31.38
CA PHE A 428 -12.75 -35.61 32.78
C PHE A 428 -11.29 -35.27 33.08
N THR A 429 -10.40 -35.41 32.09
CA THR A 429 -8.98 -35.01 32.18
C THR A 429 -8.79 -33.54 31.82
N HIS A 430 -9.57 -33.03 30.85
CA HIS A 430 -9.41 -31.69 30.32
C HIS A 430 -10.09 -30.58 31.14
N TRP A 431 -11.24 -30.82 31.79
CA TRP A 431 -12.13 -29.76 32.30
C TRP A 431 -11.44 -28.74 33.22
N ARG A 432 -10.52 -29.18 34.10
CA ARG A 432 -9.77 -28.28 34.99
C ARG A 432 -8.87 -27.35 34.18
N ALA A 433 -8.06 -27.93 33.28
CA ALA A 433 -7.20 -27.16 32.38
C ALA A 433 -8.02 -26.29 31.41
N CYS A 434 -9.23 -26.72 31.02
CA CYS A 434 -10.14 -25.92 30.21
C CYS A 434 -10.52 -24.62 30.93
N ARG A 435 -10.96 -24.73 32.19
CA ARG A 435 -11.35 -23.57 33.01
C ARG A 435 -10.16 -22.62 33.25
N GLU A 436 -8.99 -23.16 33.56
CA GLU A 436 -7.78 -22.36 33.80
C GLU A 436 -7.26 -21.62 32.56
N ASN A 437 -7.59 -22.08 31.35
CA ASN A 437 -7.14 -21.48 30.10
C ASN A 437 -8.25 -20.72 29.36
N GLN A 438 -9.42 -20.54 29.95
CA GLN A 438 -10.45 -19.69 29.37
C GLN A 438 -10.02 -18.21 29.41
N VAL A 439 -10.19 -17.55 28.28
CA VAL A 439 -10.08 -16.09 28.19
C VAL A 439 -11.31 -15.50 28.88
N ILE A 440 -11.10 -14.77 29.96
CA ILE A 440 -12.18 -14.22 30.81
C ILE A 440 -12.93 -13.10 30.09
N GLY A 441 -12.23 -12.32 29.24
CA GLY A 441 -12.83 -11.27 28.45
C GLY A 441 -11.86 -10.72 27.42
N THR A 442 -12.40 -10.02 26.44
CA THR A 442 -11.63 -9.33 25.40
C THR A 442 -12.23 -7.96 25.16
N VAL A 443 -11.39 -6.94 25.02
CA VAL A 443 -11.80 -5.60 24.62
C VAL A 443 -11.29 -5.33 23.20
N GLY A 444 -12.18 -4.85 22.34
CA GLY A 444 -11.87 -4.53 20.93
C GLY A 444 -11.84 -5.75 19.99
N ASP A 445 -11.33 -5.52 18.79
CA ASP A 445 -11.34 -6.49 17.68
C ASP A 445 -10.17 -7.49 17.74
N ILE A 446 -10.15 -8.32 18.78
CA ILE A 446 -9.21 -9.43 18.92
C ILE A 446 -9.91 -10.78 18.73
N THR A 447 -9.32 -11.65 17.92
CA THR A 447 -9.88 -13.00 17.75
C THR A 447 -9.70 -13.80 19.04
N PRO A 448 -10.62 -14.73 19.39
CA PRO A 448 -10.46 -15.56 20.59
C PRO A 448 -9.14 -16.35 20.62
N LEU A 449 -8.64 -16.74 19.45
CA LEU A 449 -7.36 -17.44 19.32
C LEU A 449 -6.16 -16.53 19.63
N ASP A 450 -6.18 -15.29 19.13
CA ASP A 450 -5.13 -14.31 19.41
C ASP A 450 -5.17 -13.89 20.89
N ALA A 451 -6.36 -13.71 21.46
CA ALA A 451 -6.52 -13.39 22.89
C ALA A 451 -5.95 -14.49 23.79
N HIS A 452 -6.31 -15.75 23.51
CA HIS A 452 -5.74 -16.90 24.22
C HIS A 452 -4.22 -16.98 24.04
N PHE A 453 -3.71 -16.72 22.83
CA PHE A 453 -2.27 -16.70 22.60
C PHE A 453 -1.56 -15.61 23.42
N LEU A 454 -2.07 -14.38 23.42
CA LEU A 454 -1.52 -13.28 24.20
C LEU A 454 -1.56 -13.56 25.71
N MET A 455 -2.64 -14.16 26.21
CA MET A 455 -2.72 -14.62 27.60
C MET A 455 -1.57 -15.58 27.92
N LEU A 456 -1.28 -16.55 27.04
CA LEU A 456 -0.20 -17.51 27.25
C LEU A 456 1.19 -16.86 27.14
N CYS A 457 1.38 -15.92 26.21
CA CYS A 457 2.59 -15.09 26.18
C CYS A 457 2.75 -14.28 27.47
N GLY A 458 1.65 -13.72 28.00
CA GLY A 458 1.63 -12.96 29.24
C GLY A 458 2.04 -13.82 30.42
N ARG A 459 1.49 -15.04 30.55
CA ARG A 459 1.90 -16.00 31.58
C ARG A 459 3.37 -16.37 31.49
N ALA A 460 3.87 -16.65 30.28
CA ALA A 460 5.28 -16.97 30.06
C ALA A 460 6.19 -15.79 30.42
N ARG A 461 5.82 -14.57 30.02
CA ARG A 461 6.57 -13.35 30.35
C ARG A 461 6.54 -13.09 31.85
N LEU A 462 5.37 -13.11 32.47
CA LEU A 462 5.20 -12.88 33.91
C LEU A 462 6.13 -13.78 34.71
N ARG A 463 6.18 -15.09 34.39
CA ARG A 463 7.12 -16.05 35.01
C ARG A 463 8.59 -15.61 34.94
N SER A 464 9.02 -14.99 33.85
CA SER A 464 10.41 -14.51 33.69
C SER A 464 10.71 -13.20 34.45
N ILE A 465 9.68 -12.44 34.83
CA ILE A 465 9.80 -11.13 35.49
C ILE A 465 9.23 -11.13 36.92
N VAL A 466 8.86 -12.31 37.46
CA VAL A 466 8.32 -12.42 38.83
C VAL A 466 9.19 -11.72 39.87
N PRO A 467 10.53 -11.86 39.86
CA PRO A 467 11.37 -11.17 40.85
C PRO A 467 11.20 -9.64 40.81
N ASP A 468 11.13 -9.06 39.62
CA ASP A 468 10.95 -7.61 39.43
C ASP A 468 9.56 -7.16 39.90
N VAL A 469 8.52 -7.93 39.58
CA VAL A 469 7.14 -7.67 40.03
C VAL A 469 7.04 -7.74 41.56
N LEU A 470 7.66 -8.74 42.19
CA LEU A 470 7.66 -8.87 43.65
C LEU A 470 8.45 -7.74 44.33
N ALA A 471 9.56 -7.31 43.73
CA ALA A 471 10.31 -6.16 44.21
C ALA A 471 9.47 -4.87 44.13
N GLU A 472 8.70 -4.69 43.06
CA GLU A 472 7.80 -3.55 42.91
C GLU A 472 6.65 -3.60 43.92
N ILE A 473 6.02 -4.77 44.09
CA ILE A 473 4.98 -4.99 45.12
C ILE A 473 5.51 -4.64 46.52
N SER A 474 6.75 -5.02 46.83
CA SER A 474 7.36 -4.76 48.14
C SER A 474 7.62 -3.27 48.40
N ARG A 475 7.67 -2.44 47.35
CA ARG A 475 7.82 -0.99 47.46
C ARG A 475 6.48 -0.27 47.56
N LEU A 476 5.38 -0.93 47.24
CA LEU A 476 4.07 -0.30 47.30
C LEU A 476 3.71 -0.02 48.77
N PRO A 477 3.30 1.22 49.11
CA PRO A 477 2.87 1.55 50.45
C PRO A 477 1.49 0.93 50.67
N VAL A 478 1.46 -0.30 51.16
CA VAL A 478 0.22 -1.01 51.45
C VAL A 478 -0.03 -0.99 52.95
N ALA A 479 -1.09 -0.29 53.37
CA ALA A 479 -1.60 -0.41 54.74
C ALA A 479 -2.01 -1.87 54.97
N ILE A 480 -1.63 -2.46 56.11
CA ILE A 480 -1.96 -3.85 56.47
C ILE A 480 -3.49 -4.01 56.39
N PRO A 481 -4.03 -4.68 55.37
CA PRO A 481 -5.47 -4.82 55.25
C PRO A 481 -5.92 -6.07 55.99
N ASP A 482 -7.17 -6.04 56.47
CA ASP A 482 -7.84 -7.22 57.04
C ASP A 482 -8.16 -8.30 55.99
N VAL A 483 -7.88 -8.05 54.70
CA VAL A 483 -8.19 -8.91 53.56
C VAL A 483 -6.92 -9.18 52.74
N PRO A 484 -6.72 -10.41 52.21
CA PRO A 484 -5.59 -10.70 51.34
C PRO A 484 -5.53 -9.76 50.13
N LEU A 485 -4.34 -9.19 49.91
CA LEU A 485 -4.06 -8.25 48.83
C LEU A 485 -4.12 -8.95 47.48
N CYS A 486 -4.90 -8.37 46.57
CA CYS A 486 -4.88 -8.72 45.16
C CYS A 486 -4.05 -7.68 44.40
N PHE A 487 -3.18 -8.15 43.51
CA PHE A 487 -2.37 -7.30 42.65
C PHE A 487 -2.75 -7.51 41.20
N HIS A 488 -3.03 -6.42 40.50
CA HIS A 488 -3.19 -6.38 39.06
C HIS A 488 -1.85 -6.04 38.42
N VAL A 489 -1.39 -6.87 37.49
CA VAL A 489 -0.15 -6.66 36.72
C VAL A 489 -0.50 -6.48 35.25
N GLY A 490 -0.34 -5.26 34.73
CA GLY A 490 -0.53 -4.94 33.33
C GLY A 490 0.74 -5.20 32.52
N LEU A 491 0.63 -5.94 31.42
CA LEU A 491 1.73 -6.16 30.46
C LEU A 491 1.42 -5.46 29.15
N GLU A 492 2.32 -4.60 28.69
CA GLU A 492 2.19 -3.91 27.41
C GLU A 492 2.85 -4.71 26.29
N PHE A 493 2.03 -5.24 25.37
CA PHE A 493 2.51 -6.04 24.24
C PHE A 493 2.80 -5.23 22.97
N SER A 494 2.42 -3.94 22.92
CA SER A 494 2.80 -3.00 21.86
C SER A 494 4.31 -2.73 21.82
N VAL A 495 5.02 -3.02 22.91
CA VAL A 495 6.48 -3.00 22.98
C VAL A 495 6.99 -4.44 22.93
N ILE A 496 8.10 -4.65 22.23
CA ILE A 496 8.80 -5.93 22.19
C ILE A 496 10.22 -5.66 22.70
N PRO A 497 10.68 -6.35 23.75
CA PRO A 497 9.93 -7.28 24.61
C PRO A 497 8.74 -6.60 25.33
N PRO A 498 7.70 -7.36 25.74
CA PRO A 498 6.64 -6.80 26.57
C PRO A 498 7.20 -6.29 27.91
N VAL A 499 6.77 -5.10 28.30
CA VAL A 499 7.17 -4.42 29.54
C VAL A 499 6.02 -4.41 30.55
N ILE A 500 6.35 -4.25 31.84
CA ILE A 500 5.36 -4.03 32.89
C ILE A 500 4.82 -2.61 32.69
N ALA A 501 3.54 -2.49 32.35
CA ALA A 501 2.88 -1.19 32.22
C ALA A 501 2.48 -0.65 33.60
N GLU A 502 2.01 -1.53 34.48
CA GLU A 502 1.53 -1.16 35.79
C GLU A 502 1.50 -2.35 36.76
N VAL A 503 1.71 -2.04 38.04
CA VAL A 503 1.39 -2.93 39.17
C VAL A 503 0.50 -2.13 40.11
N ARG A 504 -0.74 -2.56 40.30
CA ARG A 504 -1.72 -1.87 41.17
C ARG A 504 -2.29 -2.84 42.19
N VAL A 505 -2.55 -2.34 43.39
CA VAL A 505 -3.35 -3.07 44.40
C VAL A 505 -4.81 -2.92 44.02
N THR A 506 -5.54 -4.01 43.90
CA THR A 506 -7.01 -3.98 43.74
C THR A 506 -7.65 -4.34 45.07
N GLY A 507 -8.49 -3.45 45.60
CA GLY A 507 -9.30 -3.75 46.78
C GLY A 507 -10.26 -4.91 46.48
N ALA A 508 -10.69 -5.64 47.50
CA ALA A 508 -11.65 -6.74 47.34
C ALA A 508 -12.97 -6.31 46.68
N SER A 509 -13.33 -5.02 46.80
CA SER A 509 -14.49 -4.39 46.16
C SER A 509 -14.30 -3.99 44.69
N ASP A 510 -13.06 -3.94 44.20
CA ASP A 510 -12.73 -3.48 42.83
C ASP A 510 -12.53 -4.66 41.87
N THR A 511 -12.89 -5.88 42.28
CA THR A 511 -13.02 -6.96 41.31
C THR A 511 -14.12 -6.54 40.34
N PRO A 512 -13.81 -6.35 39.03
CA PRO A 512 -14.81 -5.90 38.08
C PRO A 512 -15.99 -6.87 38.19
N GLU A 513 -17.14 -6.36 38.64
CA GLU A 513 -18.38 -7.11 38.68
C GLU A 513 -18.47 -7.85 37.34
N ALA A 514 -18.53 -9.18 37.40
CA ALA A 514 -18.59 -10.01 36.22
C ALA A 514 -19.66 -9.42 35.31
N MET A 515 -19.22 -8.81 34.19
CA MET A 515 -20.12 -8.12 33.28
C MET A 515 -21.30 -9.06 33.00
N PRO A 516 -22.56 -8.62 33.19
CA PRO A 516 -23.71 -9.50 33.09
C PRO A 516 -23.63 -10.23 31.75
N GLU A 517 -23.66 -11.57 31.81
CA GLU A 517 -23.69 -12.44 30.63
C GLU A 517 -24.92 -12.04 29.80
N THR A 518 -24.72 -11.21 28.78
CA THR A 518 -25.73 -10.96 27.76
C THR A 518 -25.88 -12.25 26.97
N SER A 519 -26.94 -12.98 27.29
CA SER A 519 -27.34 -14.24 26.66
C SER A 519 -27.95 -14.03 25.28
#